data_AF-A0A524NVB9-F1
#
_entry.id   AF-A0A524NVB9-F1
#
_cell.length_a   1.000
_cell.length_b   1.000
_cell.length_c   1.000
_cell.angle_alpha   90.00
_cell.angle_beta   90.00
_cell.angle_gamma   90.00
#
_symmetry.space_group_name_H-M   'P 1'
#
loop_
_entity.id
_entity.type
_entity.pdbx_description
1 polymer ?
#
loop_
_entity_poly.entity_id
_entity_poly.type
_entity_poly.pdbx_seq_one_letter_code
_entity_poly.pdbx_strand_id
1 'polypeptide(L)' 'MSNRAGGLFEVVWFVLGGLLLIMGVDITTGSGIGESWYYFLFSLLAFAMYFFRRRMRLKHK' A
#
# COMPACT_ATOMS: atom_id res chain seq x y z
N MET A 1 -6.00 25.75 4.39
CA MET A 1 -4.79 24.90 4.31
C MET A 1 -5.19 23.42 4.23
N SER A 2 -5.61 22.87 3.08
CA SER A 2 -6.00 21.44 3.04
C SER A 2 -6.21 20.88 1.63
N ASN A 3 -5.13 20.62 0.89
CA ASN A 3 -5.18 19.80 -0.34
C ASN A 3 -3.86 19.05 -0.58
N ARG A 4 -2.73 19.59 -0.11
CA ARG A 4 -1.41 18.93 -0.18
C ARG A 4 -1.30 17.70 0.72
N ALA A 5 -1.95 17.71 1.89
CA ALA A 5 -1.94 16.59 2.83
C ALA A 5 -2.57 15.32 2.23
N GLY A 6 -3.67 15.44 1.48
CA GLY A 6 -4.33 14.30 0.83
C GLY A 6 -3.42 13.59 -0.19
N GLY A 7 -2.67 14.36 -0.98
CA GLY A 7 -1.67 13.82 -1.91
C GLY A 7 -0.48 13.16 -1.21
N LEU A 8 0.00 13.72 -0.10
CA LEU A 8 1.07 13.10 0.71
C LEU A 8 0.63 11.73 1.25
N PHE A 9 -0.58 11.62 1.78
CA PHE A 9 -1.08 10.33 2.27
C PHE A 9 -1.21 9.29 1.16
N GLU A 10 -1.59 9.67 -0.07
CA GLU A 10 -1.58 8.74 -1.22
C GLU A 10 -0.17 8.17 -1.46
N VAL A 11 0.84 9.04 -1.51
CA VAL A 11 2.23 8.59 -1.72
C VAL A 11 2.70 7.69 -0.59
N VAL A 12 2.37 8.02 0.66
CA VAL A 12 2.71 7.20 1.83
C VAL A 12 2.12 5.79 1.71
N TRP A 13 0.82 5.66 1.38
CA TRP A 13 0.19 4.35 1.20
C TRP A 13 0.80 3.55 0.04
N PHE A 14 1.17 4.22 -1.05
CA PHE A 14 1.83 3.58 -2.18
C PHE A 14 3.21 3.04 -1.80
N VAL A 15 4.03 3.84 -1.12
CA VAL A 15 5.38 3.43 -0.67
C VAL A 15 5.30 2.32 0.37
N LEU A 16 4.39 2.42 1.34
CA LEU A 16 4.13 1.35 2.33
C LEU A 16 3.74 0.04 1.66
N GLY A 17 2.80 0.09 0.70
CA GLY A 17 2.39 -1.08 -0.06
C GLY A 17 3.56 -1.71 -0.82
N GLY A 18 4.39 -0.91 -1.48
CA GLY A 18 5.58 -1.37 -2.19
C GLY A 18 6.60 -2.04 -1.26
N LEU A 19 6.90 -1.42 -0.11
CA LEU A 19 7.84 -1.97 0.87
C LEU A 19 7.35 -3.30 1.46
N LEU A 20 6.08 -3.38 1.84
CA LEU A 20 5.48 -4.61 2.37
C LEU A 20 5.46 -5.73 1.32
N LEU A 21 5.24 -5.39 0.05
CA LEU A 21 5.29 -6.36 -1.04
C LEU A 21 6.71 -6.92 -1.20
N ILE A 22 7.74 -6.06 -1.20
CA ILE A 22 9.14 -6.47 -1.31
C ILE A 22 9.54 -7.36 -0.12
N MET A 23 9.18 -6.96 1.10
CA MET A 23 9.41 -7.77 2.31
C MET A 23 8.69 -9.11 2.24
N GLY A 24 7.44 -9.12 1.76
CA GLY A 24 6.68 -10.35 1.55
C GLY A 24 7.39 -11.29 0.58
N VAL A 25 7.91 -10.78 -0.55
CA VAL A 25 8.68 -11.57 -1.51
C VAL A 25 9.97 -12.13 -0.89
N ASP A 26 10.74 -11.28 -0.21
CA ASP A 26 12.00 -11.65 0.44
C ASP A 26 11.78 -12.81 1.45
N ILE A 27 10.80 -12.65 2.34
CA ILE A 27 10.45 -13.67 3.34
C ILE A 27 9.88 -14.92 2.66
N THR A 28 9.13 -14.78 1.57
CA THR A 28 8.63 -15.95 0.82
C THR A 28 9.77 -16.77 0.24
N THR A 29 10.84 -16.12 -0.23
CA THR A 29 12.00 -16.83 -0.77
C THR A 29 12.83 -17.53 0.29
N GLY A 30 12.83 -17.04 1.54
CA GLY A 30 13.56 -17.64 2.66
C GLY A 30 12.78 -18.70 3.45
N SER A 31 11.54 -18.39 3.82
CA SER A 31 10.71 -19.20 4.75
C SER A 31 9.47 -19.84 4.11
N GLY A 32 9.19 -19.52 2.85
CA GLY A 32 7.98 -19.97 2.15
C GLY A 32 6.75 -19.10 2.43
N ILE A 33 5.65 -19.39 1.73
CA ILE A 33 4.47 -18.51 1.69
C ILE A 33 3.67 -18.50 3.00
N GLY A 34 3.80 -19.53 3.82
CA GLY A 34 3.09 -19.68 5.09
C GLY A 34 3.50 -18.64 6.14
N GLU A 35 4.72 -18.12 6.08
CA GLU A 35 5.22 -17.08 6.98
C GLU A 35 5.14 -15.68 6.38
N SER A 36 4.83 -15.52 5.09
CA SER A 36 4.86 -14.23 4.41
C SER A 36 3.49 -13.71 3.98
N TRP A 37 2.44 -14.54 4.08
CA TRP A 37 1.09 -14.22 3.56
C TRP A 37 0.52 -12.90 4.10
N TYR A 38 0.82 -12.55 5.36
CA TYR A 38 0.32 -11.32 5.97
C TYR A 38 0.98 -10.08 5.36
N TYR A 39 2.25 -10.13 4.94
CA TYR A 39 2.89 -9.01 4.23
C TYR A 39 2.21 -8.73 2.89
N PHE A 40 1.83 -9.78 2.15
CA PHE A 40 1.07 -9.61 0.91
C PHE A 40 -0.35 -9.10 1.16
N LEU A 41 -1.01 -9.56 2.22
CA LEU A 41 -2.33 -9.04 2.60
C LEU A 41 -2.25 -7.55 2.94
N PHE A 42 -1.26 -7.14 3.76
CA PHE A 42 -1.08 -5.75 4.12
C PHE A 42 -0.63 -4.89 2.93
N SER A 43 0.20 -5.41 2.02
CA SER A 43 0.55 -4.69 0.79
C SER A 43 -0.68 -4.46 -0.08
N LEU A 44 -1.54 -5.48 -0.24
CA LEU A 44 -2.80 -5.38 -0.97
C LEU A 44 -3.72 -4.33 -0.35
N LEU A 45 -3.89 -4.35 0.98
CA LEU A 45 -4.69 -3.36 1.71
C LEU A 45 -4.14 -1.94 1.54
N ALA A 46 -2.81 -1.77 1.61
CA ALA A 46 -2.18 -0.47 1.40
C ALA A 46 -2.42 0.07 -0.02
N PHE A 47 -2.32 -0.79 -1.04
CA PHE A 47 -2.65 -0.41 -2.42
C PHE A 47 -4.14 -0.13 -2.62
N ALA A 48 -5.02 -0.89 -1.98
CA ALA A 48 -6.46 -0.62 -1.99
C ALA A 48 -6.76 0.76 -1.38
N MET A 49 -6.13 1.09 -0.24
CA MET A 49 -6.27 2.40 0.41
C MET A 49 -5.76 3.54 -0.47
N TYR A 50 -4.61 3.35 -1.13
CA TYR A 50 -4.12 4.28 -2.15
C TYR A 50 -5.15 4.50 -3.26
N PHE A 51 -5.71 3.41 -3.80
CA PHE A 51 -6.66 3.46 -4.89
C PHE A 51 -7.98 4.15 -4.51
N PHE A 52 -8.54 3.82 -3.35
CA PHE A 52 -9.76 4.47 -2.84
C PHE A 52 -9.55 5.96 -2.60
N ARG A 53 -8.43 6.35 -1.98
CA ARG A 53 -8.09 7.77 -1.78
C ARG A 53 -7.95 8.51 -3.11
N ARG A 54 -7.24 7.92 -4.08
CA ARG A 54 -7.09 8.48 -5.43
C ARG A 54 -8.44 8.65 -6.13
N ARG A 55 -9.34 7.66 -6.02
CA ARG A 55 -10.69 7.76 -6.59
C ARG A 55 -11.53 8.84 -5.92
N MET A 56 -11.49 8.96 -4.59
CA MET A 56 -12.20 10.03 -3.88
C MET A 56 -11.73 11.41 -4.32
N ARG A 57 -10.41 11.60 -4.50
CA ARG A 57 -9.87 12.87 -4.99
C ARG A 57 -10.31 13.19 -6.42
N LEU A 58 -10.32 12.19 -7.31
CA LEU A 58 -10.74 12.38 -8.71
C LEU A 58 -12.25 12.66 -8.83
N LYS A 59 -13.07 12.12 -7.94
CA LYS A 59 -14.53 12.35 -7.93
C LYS A 59 -14.93 13.71 -7.36
N HIS A 60 -14.04 14.35 -6.59
CA HIS A 60 -14.25 15.65 -5.95
C HIS A 60 -13.62 16.82 -6.72
N LYS A 61 -13.12 16.56 -7.93
CA LYS A 61 -12.48 17.53 -8.83
C LYS A 61 -13.30 17.64 -10.11
#